data_AF-A0A090CYJ9-F1
#
_entry.id   AF-A0A090CYJ9-F1
#
_cell.length_a   1.000
_cell.length_b   1.000
_cell.length_c   1.000
_cell.angle_alpha   90.00
_cell.angle_beta   90.00
_cell.angle_gamma   90.00
#
_symmetry.space_group_name_H-M   'P 1'
#
loop_
_entity.id
_entity.type
_entity.pdbx_description
1 polymer ?
#
loop_
_entity_poly.entity_id
_entity_poly.type
_entity_poly.pdbx_seq_one_letter_code
_entity_poly.pdbx_strand_id
1 'polypeptide(L)'
;MRHLFLSLLFLFNLQTTLFSEKAKTQCFKKSYEKSDKVTDEIWDTLKPYFLPEDHPAKKGLDELFSSKKRVLQNESSLKKAGFKHTSPRKYSKLIVSTHPKIPGYYFKFYQDDQLNINDGLKLFQRLLGAINVKDWIKEKGYEDIIKVPTKWIYPLPLLPLAETGTQQKYFILVAEDMDLLAQTSNLTEWKKDTLPKRTVEAIFFLIKDLGLRDSTYPFNLPFAKDGKIAVIDTEHHHEWPIPYRLLGKYLSKQNRIYWSELLKKHGVE
;
A
#
# COMPACT_ATOMS: atom_id res chain seq x y z
N MET A 1 16.12 -6.08 61.37
CA MET A 1 16.74 -4.74 61.27
C MET A 1 17.67 -4.75 60.06
N ARG A 2 17.36 -3.91 59.05
CA ARG A 2 18.23 -3.31 58.01
C ARG A 2 19.05 -4.27 57.10
N HIS A 3 18.73 -4.38 55.81
CA HIS A 3 19.10 -3.48 54.68
C HIS A 3 20.61 -3.54 54.33
N LEU A 4 21.11 -3.46 53.09
CA LEU A 4 20.62 -3.47 51.70
C LEU A 4 21.90 -3.29 50.84
N PHE A 5 21.94 -3.89 49.64
CA PHE A 5 22.61 -3.40 48.40
C PHE A 5 24.17 -3.37 48.35
N LEU A 6 24.88 -3.52 47.23
CA LEU A 6 24.57 -3.34 45.80
C LEU A 6 25.57 -4.13 44.95
N SER A 7 25.09 -4.65 43.83
CA SER A 7 25.73 -5.54 42.86
C SER A 7 26.64 -4.83 41.84
N LEU A 8 27.61 -5.61 41.35
CA LEU A 8 28.67 -5.34 40.39
C LEU A 8 28.23 -4.71 39.05
N LEU A 9 29.01 -3.73 38.60
CA LEU A 9 29.26 -3.39 37.19
C LEU A 9 30.06 -4.53 36.53
N PHE A 10 29.68 -5.00 35.34
CA PHE A 10 30.63 -5.46 34.32
C PHE A 10 29.97 -5.60 32.92
N LEU A 11 30.74 -5.14 31.92
CA LEU A 11 30.77 -5.55 30.49
C LEU A 11 29.69 -5.05 29.52
N PHE A 12 29.99 -3.90 28.88
CA PHE A 12 29.63 -3.66 27.47
C PHE A 12 30.88 -3.17 26.73
N ASN A 13 31.44 -4.04 25.89
CA ASN A 13 32.41 -3.69 24.84
C ASN A 13 32.44 -4.81 23.82
N LEU A 14 31.88 -4.59 22.63
CA LEU A 14 32.35 -5.24 21.40
C LEU A 14 31.93 -4.42 20.16
N GLN A 15 32.92 -3.70 19.63
CA GLN A 15 33.25 -3.58 18.20
C GLN A 15 32.15 -3.16 17.21
N THR A 16 32.07 -1.85 16.95
CA THR A 16 31.71 -1.31 15.64
C THR A 16 32.97 -0.76 14.96
N THR A 17 33.45 -1.45 13.93
CA THR A 17 34.12 -0.88 12.73
C THR A 17 34.69 -2.03 11.90
N LEU A 18 34.18 -2.19 10.68
CA LEU A 18 34.99 -2.50 9.51
C LEU A 18 34.17 -2.11 8.28
N PHE A 19 34.49 -0.91 7.78
CA PHE A 19 34.20 -0.49 6.42
C PHE A 19 34.99 -1.37 5.45
N SER A 20 34.35 -1.82 4.37
CA SER A 20 35.04 -2.18 3.13
C SER A 20 34.44 -1.33 2.00
N GLU A 21 35.19 -0.31 1.62
CA GLU A 21 34.99 0.48 0.42
C GLU A 21 35.22 -0.37 -0.84
N LYS A 22 34.27 -0.32 -1.78
CA LYS A 22 34.51 -0.04 -3.21
C LYS A 22 33.24 -0.30 -4.03
N ALA A 23 32.37 0.69 -4.02
CA ALA A 23 31.62 1.07 -5.22
C ALA A 23 31.58 2.60 -5.19
N LYS A 24 32.15 3.24 -6.22
CA LYS A 24 32.10 4.70 -6.37
C LYS A 24 30.63 5.11 -6.43
N THR A 25 30.12 5.56 -5.30
CA THR A 25 28.78 6.11 -5.18
C THR A 25 28.77 7.42 -5.94
N GLN A 26 28.18 7.42 -7.12
CA GLN A 26 27.75 8.64 -7.76
C GLN A 26 26.77 9.30 -6.80
N CYS A 27 27.12 10.49 -6.30
CA CYS A 27 26.37 11.24 -5.30
C CYS A 27 25.02 11.69 -5.90
N PHE A 28 23.98 10.88 -5.74
CA PHE A 28 22.59 11.26 -6.03
C PHE A 28 22.04 12.00 -4.80
N LYS A 29 22.30 13.31 -4.73
CA LYS A 29 21.62 14.22 -3.79
C LYS A 29 20.82 15.24 -4.58
N LYS A 30 19.61 14.87 -5.00
CA LYS A 30 18.51 15.85 -5.04
C LYS A 30 17.44 15.32 -4.12
N SER A 31 17.49 15.75 -2.86
CA SER A 31 16.37 15.62 -1.95
C SER A 31 15.10 16.15 -2.62
N TYR A 32 13.97 15.50 -2.37
CA TYR A 32 12.67 15.99 -2.84
C TYR A 32 12.44 17.45 -2.43
N GLU A 33 11.87 18.21 -3.36
CA GLU A 33 11.53 19.62 -3.18
C GLU A 33 10.05 19.75 -2.77
N LYS A 34 9.79 20.51 -1.70
CA LYS A 34 8.43 20.75 -1.21
C LYS A 34 7.82 21.94 -1.92
N SER A 35 6.59 21.78 -2.40
CA SER A 35 5.77 22.88 -2.93
C SER A 35 5.27 23.79 -1.80
N ASP A 36 5.18 25.09 -2.05
CA ASP A 36 4.54 26.06 -1.14
C ASP A 36 3.04 25.78 -0.92
N LYS A 37 2.39 25.09 -1.86
CA LYS A 37 0.98 24.67 -1.77
C LYS A 37 0.77 23.40 -0.96
N VAL A 38 1.85 22.73 -0.54
CA VAL A 38 1.78 21.57 0.36
C VAL A 38 2.12 22.04 1.77
N THR A 39 1.21 21.79 2.72
CA THR A 39 1.43 22.17 4.12
C THR A 39 2.58 21.37 4.74
N ASP A 40 3.24 21.97 5.73
CA ASP A 40 4.31 21.31 6.49
C ASP A 40 3.82 20.01 7.13
N GLU A 41 2.61 20.02 7.69
CA GLU A 41 1.99 18.85 8.29
C GLU A 41 1.90 17.66 7.31
N ILE A 42 1.41 17.89 6.08
CA ILE A 42 1.30 16.81 5.08
C ILE A 42 2.70 16.35 4.66
N TRP A 43 3.61 17.29 4.40
CA TRP A 43 4.96 16.97 3.96
C TRP A 43 5.72 16.13 4.99
N ASP A 44 5.73 16.57 6.24
CA ASP A 44 6.45 15.91 7.33
C ASP A 44 5.82 14.56 7.70
N THR A 45 4.49 14.44 7.57
CA THR A 45 3.79 13.15 7.74
C THR A 45 4.20 12.14 6.66
N LEU A 46 4.35 12.58 5.41
CA LEU A 46 4.66 11.68 4.29
C LEU A 46 6.15 11.40 4.13
N LYS A 47 7.02 12.32 4.57
CA LYS A 47 8.47 12.28 4.38
C LYS A 47 9.15 10.96 4.80
N PRO A 48 8.79 10.33 5.94
CA PRO A 48 9.35 9.03 6.32
C PRO A 48 9.08 7.90 5.31
N TYR A 49 8.07 8.08 4.46
CA TYR A 49 7.60 7.10 3.49
C TYR A 49 7.95 7.46 2.05
N PHE A 50 8.78 8.49 1.85
CA PHE A 50 9.24 8.85 0.53
C PHE A 50 10.05 7.72 -0.10
N LEU A 51 9.91 7.58 -1.41
CA LEU A 51 10.63 6.60 -2.21
C LEU A 51 12.14 6.83 -2.06
N PRO A 52 12.92 5.86 -1.56
CA PRO A 52 14.36 6.02 -1.38
C PRO A 52 15.10 6.30 -2.70
N GLU A 53 16.26 6.97 -2.62
CA GLU A 53 17.07 7.29 -3.80
C GLU A 53 17.63 6.06 -4.52
N ASP A 54 17.91 4.99 -3.77
CA ASP A 54 18.41 3.71 -4.27
C ASP A 54 17.29 2.75 -4.72
N HIS A 55 16.03 3.18 -4.62
CA HIS A 55 14.89 2.34 -4.98
C HIS A 55 14.86 2.06 -6.50
N PRO A 56 14.62 0.81 -6.96
CA PRO A 56 14.68 0.46 -8.39
C PRO A 56 13.76 1.28 -9.30
N ALA A 57 12.59 1.69 -8.80
CA ALA A 57 11.65 2.53 -9.56
C ALA A 57 12.06 4.02 -9.65
N LYS A 58 12.96 4.51 -8.78
CA LYS A 58 13.25 5.94 -8.61
C LYS A 58 13.73 6.59 -9.90
N LYS A 59 14.77 6.04 -10.52
CA LYS A 59 15.34 6.56 -11.77
C LYS A 59 14.30 6.66 -12.89
N GLY A 60 13.49 5.61 -13.07
CA GLY A 60 12.44 5.60 -14.09
C GLY A 60 11.35 6.64 -13.84
N LEU A 61 10.99 6.87 -12.57
CA LEU A 61 10.03 7.91 -12.20
C LEU A 61 10.61 9.31 -12.37
N ASP A 62 11.86 9.53 -11.99
CA ASP A 62 12.55 10.81 -12.19
C ASP A 62 12.58 11.16 -13.68
N GLU A 63 12.98 10.23 -14.55
CA GLU A 63 13.00 10.42 -16.01
C GLU A 63 11.61 10.70 -16.57
N LEU A 64 10.58 9.98 -16.09
CA LEU A 64 9.20 10.13 -16.54
C LEU A 64 8.62 11.50 -16.17
N PHE A 65 8.80 11.91 -14.92
CA PHE A 65 8.18 13.13 -14.38
C PHE A 65 9.02 14.39 -14.58
N SER A 66 10.33 14.27 -14.89
CA SER A 66 11.18 15.40 -15.30
C SER A 66 10.97 15.82 -16.76
N SER A 67 9.99 15.24 -17.45
CA SER A 67 9.69 15.59 -18.84
C SER A 67 9.21 17.05 -18.97
N LYS A 68 9.36 17.64 -20.16
CA LYS A 68 8.85 19.00 -20.45
C LYS A 68 7.33 19.12 -20.35
N LYS A 69 6.59 18.02 -20.24
CA LYS A 69 5.11 17.98 -20.19
C LYS A 69 4.63 17.46 -18.85
N ARG A 70 3.52 18.02 -18.37
CA ARG A 70 2.89 17.61 -17.11
C ARG A 70 2.21 16.25 -17.29
N VAL A 71 2.82 15.19 -16.77
CA VAL A 71 2.35 13.81 -16.98
C VAL A 71 0.95 13.57 -16.42
N LEU A 72 0.64 14.14 -15.25
CA LEU A 72 -0.65 13.96 -14.57
C LEU A 72 -1.73 14.93 -15.05
N GLN A 73 -1.50 15.73 -16.10
CA GLN A 73 -2.42 16.78 -16.54
C GLN A 73 -3.85 16.24 -16.78
N ASN A 74 -3.96 15.13 -17.51
CA ASN A 74 -5.21 14.47 -17.89
C ASN A 74 -4.95 13.06 -18.43
N GLU A 75 -6.01 12.36 -18.83
CA GLU A 75 -5.92 10.97 -19.34
C GLU A 75 -5.04 10.86 -20.60
N SER A 76 -5.14 11.83 -21.51
CA SER A 76 -4.33 11.85 -22.74
C SER A 76 -2.84 11.94 -22.43
N SER A 77 -2.47 12.77 -21.45
CA SER A 77 -1.08 12.98 -21.03
C SER A 77 -0.50 11.73 -20.39
N LEU A 78 -1.26 11.01 -19.56
CA LEU A 78 -0.85 9.72 -18.99
C LEU A 78 -0.61 8.66 -20.07
N LYS A 79 -1.54 8.54 -21.03
CA LYS A 79 -1.40 7.56 -22.15
C LYS A 79 -0.14 7.86 -22.96
N LYS A 80 0.11 9.14 -23.29
CA LYS A 80 1.32 9.57 -24.00
C LYS A 80 2.59 9.31 -23.21
N ALA A 81 2.52 9.40 -21.88
CA ALA A 81 3.64 9.07 -21.00
C ALA A 81 3.91 7.56 -20.90
N GLY A 82 3.00 6.70 -21.39
CA GLY A 82 3.19 5.24 -21.45
C GLY A 82 2.51 4.47 -20.31
N PHE A 83 1.71 5.12 -19.48
CA PHE A 83 0.91 4.45 -18.45
C PHE A 83 -0.20 3.58 -19.04
N LYS A 84 -0.44 2.42 -18.44
CA LYS A 84 -1.58 1.53 -18.75
C LYS A 84 -2.76 1.83 -17.83
N HIS A 85 -4.00 1.60 -18.27
CA HIS A 85 -5.20 1.79 -17.44
C HIS A 85 -5.29 3.20 -16.80
N THR A 86 -5.44 4.20 -17.66
CA THR A 86 -5.35 5.62 -17.27
C THR A 86 -6.69 6.23 -16.85
N SER A 87 -7.77 5.45 -16.85
CA SER A 87 -9.11 5.95 -16.54
C SER A 87 -9.37 5.91 -15.03
N PRO A 88 -9.92 6.99 -14.44
CA PRO A 88 -10.31 7.02 -13.04
C PRO A 88 -11.30 5.92 -12.66
N ARG A 89 -11.15 5.35 -11.46
CA ARG A 89 -12.19 4.49 -10.88
C ARG A 89 -13.45 5.30 -10.59
N LYS A 90 -14.62 4.72 -10.84
CA LYS A 90 -15.93 5.39 -10.72
C LYS A 90 -16.12 6.12 -9.39
N TYR A 91 -15.82 5.45 -8.27
CA TYR A 91 -16.10 5.91 -6.92
C TYR A 91 -14.91 6.65 -6.28
N SER A 92 -13.74 6.02 -6.20
CA SER A 92 -12.58 6.63 -5.54
C SER A 92 -11.87 7.70 -6.36
N LYS A 93 -12.18 7.80 -7.68
CA LYS A 93 -11.48 8.65 -8.66
C LYS A 93 -9.99 8.34 -8.84
N LEU A 94 -9.44 7.43 -8.03
CA LEU A 94 -8.06 6.98 -8.09
C LEU A 94 -7.81 6.28 -9.43
N ILE A 95 -6.65 6.55 -10.00
CA ILE A 95 -6.12 5.81 -11.14
C ILE A 95 -5.12 4.80 -10.60
N VAL A 96 -5.27 3.55 -11.00
CA VAL A 96 -4.34 2.47 -10.65
C VAL A 96 -3.75 1.96 -11.95
N SER A 97 -2.45 2.17 -12.11
CA SER A 97 -1.75 2.05 -13.38
C SER A 97 -0.46 1.24 -13.23
N THR A 98 0.07 0.78 -14.36
CA THR A 98 1.41 0.19 -14.48
C THR A 98 2.16 0.86 -15.61
N HIS A 99 3.48 0.75 -15.61
CA HIS A 99 4.33 1.34 -16.65
C HIS A 99 5.31 0.29 -17.19
N PRO A 100 5.35 0.02 -18.52
CA PRO A 100 6.22 -1.03 -19.10
C PRO A 100 7.71 -0.87 -18.79
N LYS A 101 8.20 0.36 -18.67
CA LYS A 101 9.62 0.64 -18.37
C LYS A 101 9.96 0.61 -16.88
N ILE A 102 8.96 0.47 -16.01
CA ILE A 102 9.14 0.39 -14.56
C ILE A 102 8.36 -0.84 -14.05
N PRO A 103 8.80 -2.06 -14.44
CA PRO A 103 8.11 -3.29 -14.10
C PRO A 103 8.20 -3.60 -12.61
N GLY A 104 7.29 -4.44 -12.11
CA GLY A 104 7.26 -4.85 -10.71
C GLY A 104 6.53 -3.88 -9.78
N TYR A 105 5.91 -2.83 -10.33
CA TYR A 105 5.22 -1.81 -9.54
C TYR A 105 3.88 -1.39 -10.14
N TYR A 106 2.96 -1.06 -9.23
CA TYR A 106 1.74 -0.32 -9.50
C TYR A 106 1.86 1.12 -9.02
N PHE A 107 1.25 2.03 -9.77
CA PHE A 107 1.20 3.45 -9.46
C PHE A 107 -0.25 3.84 -9.18
N LYS A 108 -0.49 4.46 -8.03
CA LYS A 108 -1.79 4.98 -7.64
C LYS A 108 -1.72 6.50 -7.52
N PHE A 109 -2.53 7.21 -8.29
CA PHE A 109 -2.49 8.67 -8.33
C PHE A 109 -3.80 9.28 -8.82
N TYR A 110 -3.87 10.60 -8.73
CA TYR A 110 -4.95 11.44 -9.25
C TYR A 110 -4.41 12.32 -10.38
N GLN A 111 -5.27 12.75 -11.29
CA GLN A 111 -4.96 13.71 -12.36
C GLN A 111 -5.17 15.14 -11.87
N ASP A 112 -4.49 16.09 -12.51
CA ASP A 112 -4.62 17.51 -12.17
C ASP A 112 -6.03 18.04 -12.50
N ASP A 113 -6.69 17.52 -13.54
CA ASP A 113 -8.09 17.83 -13.90
C ASP A 113 -9.13 17.30 -12.89
N GLN A 114 -8.71 16.52 -11.89
CA GLN A 114 -9.56 16.08 -10.78
C GLN A 114 -9.50 17.08 -9.61
N LEU A 115 -10.46 18.00 -9.60
CA LEU A 115 -10.56 19.07 -8.60
C LEU A 115 -10.97 18.57 -7.22
N ASN A 116 -10.61 19.33 -6.19
CA ASN A 116 -10.97 19.13 -4.78
C ASN A 116 -10.51 17.79 -4.20
N ILE A 117 -9.37 17.28 -4.64
CA ILE A 117 -8.75 16.06 -4.10
C ILE A 117 -7.46 16.43 -3.38
N ASN A 118 -7.40 16.16 -2.08
CA ASN A 118 -6.15 16.16 -1.31
C ASN A 118 -5.45 14.81 -1.53
N ASP A 119 -4.55 14.75 -2.51
CA ASP A 119 -3.79 13.56 -2.88
C ASP A 119 -2.89 13.08 -1.73
N GLY A 120 -2.19 14.00 -1.06
CA GLY A 120 -1.32 13.67 0.07
C GLY A 120 -2.06 12.87 1.16
N LEU A 121 -3.18 13.39 1.65
CA LEU A 121 -3.99 12.71 2.67
C LEU A 121 -4.56 11.38 2.17
N LYS A 122 -5.11 11.35 0.95
CA LYS A 122 -5.74 10.14 0.39
C LYS A 122 -4.75 9.01 0.13
N LEU A 123 -3.54 9.34 -0.32
CA LEU A 123 -2.47 8.37 -0.54
C LEU A 123 -1.86 7.93 0.80
N PHE A 124 -1.75 8.84 1.77
CA PHE A 124 -1.29 8.51 3.12
C PHE A 124 -2.17 7.45 3.79
N GLN A 125 -3.50 7.59 3.74
CA GLN A 125 -4.42 6.63 4.34
C GLN A 125 -4.24 5.21 3.81
N ARG A 126 -3.99 5.07 2.50
CA ARG A 126 -3.71 3.78 1.86
C ARG A 126 -2.37 3.20 2.31
N LEU A 127 -1.37 4.05 2.50
CA LEU A 127 -0.06 3.66 2.98
C LEU A 127 -0.14 3.20 4.45
N LEU A 128 -0.80 3.98 5.30
CA LEU A 128 -0.98 3.68 6.71
C LEU A 128 -1.73 2.36 6.93
N GLY A 129 -2.83 2.14 6.20
CA GLY A 129 -3.55 0.87 6.25
C GLY A 129 -2.67 -0.33 5.83
N ALA A 130 -1.72 -0.13 4.90
CA ALA A 130 -0.78 -1.17 4.51
C ALA A 130 0.20 -1.52 5.63
N ILE A 131 0.69 -0.52 6.35
CA ILE A 131 1.57 -0.67 7.50
C ILE A 131 0.86 -1.44 8.60
N ASN A 132 -0.36 -1.01 8.96
CA ASN A 132 -1.16 -1.68 10.00
C ASN A 132 -1.41 -3.15 9.66
N VAL A 133 -1.72 -3.45 8.39
CA VAL A 133 -1.87 -4.83 7.91
C VAL A 133 -0.56 -5.60 8.03
N LYS A 134 0.57 -5.01 7.62
CA LYS A 134 1.88 -5.67 7.68
C LYS A 134 2.28 -6.02 9.11
N ASP A 135 2.08 -5.08 10.03
CA ASP A 135 2.40 -5.25 11.44
C ASP A 135 1.49 -6.30 12.08
N TRP A 136 0.19 -6.25 11.78
CA TRP A 136 -0.77 -7.26 12.25
C TRP A 136 -0.43 -8.66 11.76
N ILE A 137 -0.07 -8.83 10.47
CA ILE A 137 0.31 -10.14 9.91
C ILE A 137 1.48 -10.73 10.69
N LYS A 138 2.49 -9.91 10.98
CA LYS A 138 3.68 -10.32 11.73
C LYS A 138 3.36 -10.62 13.19
N GLU A 139 2.57 -9.79 13.85
CA GLU A 139 2.17 -9.98 15.24
C GLU A 139 1.37 -11.28 15.42
N LYS A 140 0.49 -11.62 14.46
CA LYS A 140 -0.37 -12.80 14.52
C LYS A 140 0.24 -14.07 13.92
N GLY A 141 1.42 -14.00 13.29
CA GLY A 141 2.08 -15.16 12.70
C GLY A 141 1.35 -15.71 11.47
N TYR A 142 0.88 -14.83 10.58
CA TYR A 142 0.15 -15.18 9.36
C TYR A 142 0.94 -14.89 8.06
N GLU A 143 2.26 -14.69 8.14
CA GLU A 143 3.11 -14.41 6.98
C GLU A 143 3.07 -15.53 5.93
N ASP A 144 2.73 -16.76 6.32
CA ASP A 144 2.55 -17.90 5.43
C ASP A 144 1.24 -17.85 4.64
N ILE A 145 0.24 -17.08 5.10
CA ILE A 145 -1.11 -17.02 4.53
C ILE A 145 -1.38 -15.69 3.83
N ILE A 146 -0.96 -14.58 4.44
CA ILE A 146 -1.36 -13.23 4.04
C ILE A 146 -0.12 -12.41 3.72
N LYS A 147 -0.22 -11.56 2.70
CA LYS A 147 0.77 -10.56 2.36
C LYS A 147 0.11 -9.23 2.01
N VAL A 148 0.87 -8.15 2.05
CA VAL A 148 0.45 -6.79 1.71
C VAL A 148 1.60 -6.13 0.96
N PRO A 149 1.34 -5.34 -0.11
CA PRO A 149 2.41 -4.67 -0.83
C PRO A 149 3.07 -3.63 0.05
N THR A 150 4.39 -3.53 -0.03
CA THR A 150 5.10 -2.34 0.44
C THR A 150 4.69 -1.15 -0.42
N LYS A 151 4.50 0.00 0.22
CA LYS A 151 4.04 1.22 -0.43
C LYS A 151 4.97 2.37 -0.07
N TRP A 152 5.21 3.24 -1.04
CA TRP A 152 6.02 4.43 -0.90
C TRP A 152 5.31 5.62 -1.53
N ILE A 153 5.65 6.81 -1.09
CA ILE A 153 5.22 8.06 -1.71
C ILE A 153 6.33 8.58 -2.59
N TYR A 154 6.01 8.93 -3.83
CA TYR A 154 6.93 9.65 -4.70
C TYR A 154 6.42 11.09 -4.83
N PRO A 155 7.11 12.07 -4.21
CA PRO A 155 6.88 13.48 -4.46
C PRO A 155 7.17 13.82 -5.93
N LEU A 156 6.24 14.51 -6.56
CA LEU A 156 6.33 14.95 -7.94
C LEU A 156 7.19 16.22 -8.04
N PRO A 157 7.91 16.42 -9.16
CA PRO A 157 8.61 17.67 -9.40
C PRO A 157 7.62 18.83 -9.50
N LEU A 158 8.07 20.03 -9.07
CA LEU A 158 7.25 21.24 -9.09
C LEU A 158 6.89 21.70 -10.51
N LEU A 159 7.78 21.43 -11.47
CA LEU A 159 7.63 21.78 -12.87
C LEU A 159 7.56 20.54 -13.76
N PRO A 160 6.86 20.62 -14.91
CA PRO A 160 6.04 21.76 -15.36
C PRO A 160 4.76 21.92 -14.54
N LEU A 161 4.23 23.14 -14.47
CA LEU A 161 2.98 23.45 -13.76
C LEU A 161 1.78 22.81 -14.46
N ALA A 162 0.73 22.54 -13.69
CA ALA A 162 -0.56 22.14 -14.25
C ALA A 162 -1.25 23.33 -14.97
N GLU A 163 -2.11 23.04 -15.95
CA GLU A 163 -2.83 24.08 -16.69
C GLU A 163 -3.80 24.88 -15.81
N THR A 164 -4.08 26.13 -16.19
CA THR A 164 -5.07 26.98 -15.50
C THR A 164 -6.43 26.29 -15.40
N GLY A 165 -7.07 26.38 -14.24
CA GLY A 165 -8.36 25.74 -13.98
C GLY A 165 -8.25 24.27 -13.54
N THR A 166 -7.03 23.73 -13.43
CA THR A 166 -6.77 22.41 -12.84
C THR A 166 -6.12 22.51 -11.45
N GLN A 167 -6.09 21.41 -10.71
CA GLN A 167 -5.48 21.34 -9.38
C GLN A 167 -4.25 20.42 -9.42
N GLN A 168 -3.06 21.03 -9.50
CA GLN A 168 -1.78 20.32 -9.49
C GLN A 168 -1.67 19.33 -8.33
N LYS A 169 -1.36 18.07 -8.66
CA LYS A 169 -1.02 17.01 -7.71
C LYS A 169 0.47 17.02 -7.37
N TYR A 170 0.79 16.61 -6.16
CA TYR A 170 2.16 16.66 -5.63
C TYR A 170 2.71 15.28 -5.29
N PHE A 171 1.86 14.27 -5.22
CA PHE A 171 2.27 12.94 -4.81
C PHE A 171 1.67 11.85 -5.71
N ILE A 172 2.43 10.78 -5.88
CA ILE A 172 1.90 9.49 -6.31
C ILE A 172 2.28 8.43 -5.28
N LEU A 173 1.51 7.36 -5.22
CA LEU A 173 1.82 6.19 -4.41
C LEU A 173 2.37 5.09 -5.30
N VAL A 174 3.56 4.60 -4.96
CA VAL A 174 4.23 3.47 -5.60
C VAL A 174 3.95 2.25 -4.72
N ALA A 175 3.48 1.16 -5.31
CA ALA A 175 3.22 -0.09 -4.61
C ALA A 175 3.85 -1.27 -5.35
N GLU A 176 4.34 -2.27 -4.63
CA GLU A 176 4.86 -3.51 -5.22
C GLU A 176 3.76 -4.24 -6.03
N ASP A 177 4.15 -4.84 -7.15
CA ASP A 177 3.35 -5.86 -7.82
C ASP A 177 3.39 -7.17 -7.00
N MET A 178 2.23 -7.67 -6.63
CA MET A 178 2.08 -8.83 -5.75
C MET A 178 1.85 -10.14 -6.50
N ASP A 179 1.98 -10.14 -7.83
CA ASP A 179 1.80 -11.30 -8.71
C ASP A 179 0.42 -11.96 -8.51
N LEU A 180 -0.62 -11.15 -8.67
CA LEU A 180 -1.99 -11.53 -8.37
C LEU A 180 -2.56 -12.50 -9.41
N LEU A 181 -3.44 -13.41 -8.96
CA LEU A 181 -4.26 -14.20 -9.87
C LEU A 181 -5.25 -13.30 -10.62
N ALA A 182 -5.57 -13.69 -11.86
CA ALA A 182 -6.64 -13.05 -12.62
C ALA A 182 -7.98 -13.19 -11.87
N GLN A 183 -8.89 -12.23 -12.09
CA GLN A 183 -10.15 -12.14 -11.33
C GLN A 183 -10.97 -13.44 -11.32
N THR A 184 -11.07 -14.12 -12.46
CA THR A 184 -11.81 -15.39 -12.58
C THR A 184 -11.15 -16.49 -11.75
N SER A 185 -9.84 -16.68 -11.88
CA SER A 185 -9.05 -17.64 -11.08
C SER A 185 -9.12 -17.32 -9.60
N ASN A 186 -9.00 -16.05 -9.21
CA ASN A 186 -9.14 -15.61 -7.82
C ASN A 186 -10.50 -16.01 -7.22
N LEU A 187 -11.59 -15.78 -7.95
CA LEU A 187 -12.93 -16.18 -7.50
C LEU A 187 -13.09 -17.70 -7.39
N THR A 188 -12.41 -18.47 -8.25
CA THR A 188 -12.37 -19.93 -8.15
C THR A 188 -11.68 -20.37 -6.86
N GLU A 189 -10.55 -19.77 -6.49
CA GLU A 189 -9.83 -20.09 -5.23
C GLU A 189 -10.71 -19.88 -4.00
N TRP A 190 -11.40 -18.74 -3.90
CA TRP A 190 -12.30 -18.45 -2.78
C TRP A 190 -13.47 -19.44 -2.62
N LYS A 191 -13.86 -20.12 -3.71
CA LYS A 191 -14.96 -21.09 -3.74
C LYS A 191 -14.53 -22.54 -3.51
N LYS A 192 -13.24 -22.83 -3.38
CA LYS A 192 -12.78 -24.21 -3.15
C LYS A 192 -13.21 -24.71 -1.77
N ASP A 193 -13.72 -25.94 -1.73
CA ASP A 193 -13.98 -26.63 -0.45
C ASP A 193 -12.68 -27.00 0.28
N THR A 194 -11.56 -27.04 -0.44
CA THR A 194 -10.22 -27.28 0.12
C THR A 194 -9.56 -26.04 0.73
N LEU A 195 -10.18 -24.86 0.66
CA LEU A 195 -9.66 -23.65 1.29
C LEU A 195 -9.60 -23.85 2.81
N PRO A 196 -8.41 -23.79 3.46
CA PRO A 196 -8.28 -24.13 4.87
C PRO A 196 -9.06 -23.20 5.80
N LYS A 197 -9.64 -23.76 6.87
CA LYS A 197 -10.32 -22.98 7.91
C LYS A 197 -9.41 -21.91 8.53
N ARG A 198 -8.12 -22.21 8.74
CA ARG A 198 -7.12 -21.24 9.24
C ARG A 198 -7.01 -20.01 8.34
N THR A 199 -7.13 -20.18 7.03
CA THR A 199 -7.13 -19.05 6.07
C THR A 199 -8.39 -18.20 6.22
N VAL A 200 -9.57 -18.84 6.30
CA VAL A 200 -10.85 -18.13 6.51
C VAL A 200 -10.85 -17.36 7.84
N GLU A 201 -10.32 -17.98 8.89
CA GLU A 201 -10.19 -17.39 10.22
C GLU A 201 -9.19 -16.23 10.25
N ALA A 202 -8.03 -16.37 9.61
CA ALA A 202 -7.03 -15.30 9.51
C ALA A 202 -7.62 -14.05 8.83
N ILE A 203 -8.39 -14.24 7.75
CA ILE A 203 -9.06 -13.14 7.05
C ILE A 203 -10.17 -12.53 7.90
N PHE A 204 -10.94 -13.34 8.63
CA PHE A 204 -11.95 -12.85 9.55
C PHE A 204 -11.34 -11.90 10.59
N PHE A 205 -10.28 -12.36 11.29
CA PHE A 205 -9.64 -11.55 12.32
C PHE A 205 -8.91 -10.34 11.76
N LEU A 206 -8.26 -10.45 10.59
CA LEU A 206 -7.63 -9.30 9.93
C LEU A 206 -8.65 -8.17 9.71
N ILE A 207 -9.78 -8.50 9.07
CA ILE A 207 -10.81 -7.51 8.74
C ILE A 207 -11.44 -6.95 10.03
N LYS A 208 -11.74 -7.82 10.99
CA LYS A 208 -12.37 -7.45 12.25
C LYS A 208 -11.50 -6.53 13.09
N ASP A 209 -10.24 -6.91 13.29
CA ASP A 209 -9.33 -6.25 14.23
C ASP A 209 -8.82 -4.91 13.67
N LEU A 210 -8.58 -4.84 12.36
CA LEU A 210 -8.11 -3.62 11.69
C LEU A 210 -9.25 -2.77 11.09
N GLY A 211 -10.50 -3.20 11.21
CA GLY A 211 -11.63 -2.46 10.66
C GLY A 211 -11.52 -2.21 9.16
N LEU A 212 -11.14 -3.22 8.37
CA LEU A 212 -10.90 -3.11 6.92
C LEU A 212 -12.20 -3.19 6.12
N ARG A 213 -12.96 -2.10 6.06
CA ARG A 213 -14.31 -2.07 5.49
C ARG A 213 -14.35 -2.42 4.00
N ASP A 214 -13.33 -2.03 3.24
CA ASP A 214 -13.19 -2.30 1.81
C ASP A 214 -12.72 -3.74 1.52
N SER A 215 -12.09 -4.41 2.49
CA SER A 215 -11.53 -5.75 2.34
C SER A 215 -12.56 -6.87 2.52
N THR A 216 -13.86 -6.56 2.51
CA THR A 216 -14.94 -7.57 2.53
C THR A 216 -15.26 -8.15 1.13
N TYR A 217 -14.44 -7.84 0.12
CA TYR A 217 -14.61 -8.32 -1.24
C TYR A 217 -13.37 -9.08 -1.73
N PRO A 218 -13.53 -10.23 -2.43
CA PRO A 218 -12.40 -11.01 -2.94
C PRO A 218 -11.45 -10.27 -3.87
N PHE A 219 -11.92 -9.23 -4.58
CA PHE A 219 -11.06 -8.47 -5.48
C PHE A 219 -10.10 -7.52 -4.73
N ASN A 220 -10.37 -7.22 -3.45
CA ASN A 220 -9.46 -6.50 -2.56
C ASN A 220 -8.59 -7.44 -1.71
N LEU A 221 -8.95 -8.72 -1.67
CA LEU A 221 -8.20 -9.84 -1.08
C LEU A 221 -7.84 -10.92 -2.12
N PRO A 222 -7.18 -10.58 -3.24
CA PRO A 222 -6.86 -11.57 -4.25
C PRO A 222 -5.79 -12.56 -3.78
N PHE A 223 -5.95 -13.82 -4.18
CA PHE A 223 -4.85 -14.78 -4.15
C PHE A 223 -3.75 -14.33 -5.12
N ALA A 224 -2.50 -14.53 -4.71
CA ALA A 224 -1.33 -14.39 -5.55
C ALA A 224 -0.84 -15.76 -6.04
N LYS A 225 0.05 -15.75 -7.03
CA LYS A 225 0.61 -16.96 -7.66
C LYS A 225 1.39 -17.84 -6.67
N ASP A 226 1.89 -17.28 -5.58
CA ASP A 226 2.55 -18.00 -4.48
C ASP A 226 1.56 -18.64 -3.49
N GLY A 227 0.25 -18.54 -3.73
CA GLY A 227 -0.80 -19.12 -2.89
C GLY A 227 -1.23 -18.26 -1.71
N LYS A 228 -0.53 -17.14 -1.44
CA LYS A 228 -0.90 -16.21 -0.37
C LYS A 228 -2.04 -15.28 -0.78
N ILE A 229 -2.79 -14.76 0.18
CA ILE A 229 -3.80 -13.72 -0.04
C ILE A 229 -3.13 -12.35 0.10
N ALA A 230 -3.21 -11.54 -0.94
CA ALA A 230 -2.71 -10.17 -0.94
C ALA A 230 -3.81 -9.19 -0.51
N VAL A 231 -3.51 -8.27 0.41
CA VAL A 231 -4.41 -7.17 0.80
C VAL A 231 -4.06 -5.92 -0.01
N ILE A 232 -4.81 -5.63 -1.08
CA ILE A 232 -4.37 -4.65 -2.09
C ILE A 232 -4.99 -3.25 -1.93
N ASP A 233 -6.17 -3.18 -1.30
CA ASP A 233 -6.83 -1.93 -0.94
C ASP A 233 -6.94 -1.85 0.58
N THR A 234 -6.50 -0.72 1.11
CA THR A 234 -6.29 -0.49 2.53
C THR A 234 -6.64 0.96 2.88
N GLU A 235 -7.49 1.61 2.07
CA GLU A 235 -7.92 2.99 2.32
C GLU A 235 -8.82 3.05 3.56
N HIS A 236 -9.80 2.13 3.63
CA HIS A 236 -10.85 2.15 4.65
C HIS A 236 -10.51 1.23 5.82
N HIS A 237 -9.44 1.57 6.54
CA HIS A 237 -9.02 0.89 7.77
C HIS A 237 -9.49 1.64 9.02
N HIS A 238 -9.63 0.93 10.13
CA HIS A 238 -10.24 1.42 11.37
C HIS A 238 -11.65 2.01 11.15
N GLU A 239 -12.38 1.49 10.15
CA GLU A 239 -13.74 1.92 9.82
C GLU A 239 -14.76 0.83 10.15
N TRP A 240 -15.41 0.95 11.31
CA TRP A 240 -16.54 0.09 11.70
C TRP A 240 -17.88 0.83 11.48
N PRO A 241 -19.00 0.10 11.25
CA PRO A 241 -19.13 -1.35 11.19
C PRO A 241 -18.65 -1.96 9.87
N ILE A 242 -18.24 -3.23 9.94
CA ILE A 242 -17.78 -4.00 8.77
C ILE A 242 -18.93 -4.81 8.16
N PRO A 243 -19.13 -4.76 6.84
CA PRO A 243 -20.16 -5.54 6.15
C PRO A 243 -19.71 -7.00 5.89
N TYR A 244 -19.45 -7.78 6.95
CA TYR A 244 -18.88 -9.14 6.88
C TYR A 244 -19.64 -10.11 5.97
N ARG A 245 -20.95 -9.93 5.80
CA ARG A 245 -21.81 -10.78 4.96
C ARG A 245 -21.42 -10.76 3.48
N LEU A 246 -20.68 -9.75 3.03
CA LEU A 246 -20.27 -9.62 1.62
C LEU A 246 -19.26 -10.70 1.23
N LEU A 247 -18.25 -10.95 2.06
CA LEU A 247 -17.21 -11.95 1.74
C LEU A 247 -17.78 -13.37 1.75
N GLY A 248 -18.67 -13.67 2.71
CA GLY A 248 -19.30 -15.01 2.85
C GLY A 248 -20.05 -15.50 1.59
N LYS A 249 -20.50 -14.59 0.71
CA LYS A 249 -21.15 -14.93 -0.57
C LYS A 249 -20.20 -15.60 -1.57
N TYR A 250 -18.90 -15.36 -1.42
CA TYR A 250 -17.86 -15.87 -2.31
C TYR A 250 -17.21 -17.15 -1.80
N LEU A 251 -17.49 -17.53 -0.55
CA LEU A 251 -17.03 -18.78 0.03
C LEU A 251 -17.83 -19.98 -0.46
N SER A 252 -17.17 -21.14 -0.45
CA SER A 252 -17.82 -22.44 -0.63
C SER A 252 -18.91 -22.67 0.44
N LYS A 253 -19.78 -23.67 0.25
CA LYS A 253 -20.88 -23.95 1.19
C LYS A 253 -20.33 -24.22 2.60
N GLN A 254 -19.31 -25.06 2.72
CA GLN A 254 -18.71 -25.42 3.99
C GLN A 254 -18.03 -24.23 4.67
N ASN A 255 -17.24 -23.46 3.92
CA ASN A 255 -16.56 -22.29 4.46
C ASN A 255 -17.50 -21.13 4.79
N ARG A 256 -18.66 -21.02 4.12
CA ARG A 256 -19.71 -20.08 4.48
C ARG A 256 -20.35 -20.43 5.82
N ILE A 257 -20.59 -21.72 6.10
CA ILE A 257 -21.10 -22.16 7.40
C ILE A 257 -20.09 -21.77 8.49
N TYR A 258 -18.81 -22.08 8.28
CA TYR A 258 -17.75 -21.72 9.22
C TYR A 258 -17.62 -20.20 9.42
N TRP A 259 -17.71 -19.41 8.34
CA TRP A 259 -17.75 -17.95 8.43
C TRP A 259 -18.92 -17.46 9.28
N SER A 260 -20.13 -17.99 9.07
CA SER A 260 -21.31 -17.65 9.88
C SER A 260 -21.14 -18.03 11.36
N GLU A 261 -20.46 -19.14 11.66
CA GLU A 261 -20.12 -19.51 13.04
C GLU A 261 -19.18 -18.47 13.69
N LEU A 262 -18.17 -17.99 12.97
CA LEU A 262 -17.29 -16.91 13.43
C LEU A 262 -18.07 -15.61 13.71
N LEU A 263 -18.98 -15.22 12.81
CA LEU A 263 -19.81 -14.03 13.00
C LEU A 263 -20.65 -14.10 14.27
N LYS A 264 -21.31 -15.23 14.51
CA LYS A 264 -22.13 -15.47 15.71
C LYS A 264 -21.27 -15.49 16.97
N LYS A 265 -20.16 -16.24 16.96
CA LYS A 265 -19.24 -16.36 18.09
C LYS A 265 -18.70 -15.01 18.55
N HIS A 266 -18.49 -14.08 17.63
CA HIS A 266 -17.92 -12.76 17.91
C HIS A 266 -18.96 -11.62 17.94
N GLY A 267 -20.26 -11.92 17.82
CA GLY A 267 -21.34 -10.93 17.95
C GLY A 267 -21.35 -9.86 16.85
N VAL A 268 -20.97 -10.22 15.63
CA VAL A 268 -20.83 -9.28 14.49
C VAL A 268 -21.68 -9.68 13.27
N GLU A 269 -22.81 -10.34 13.51
CA GLU A 269 -23.70 -10.84 12.46
C GLU A 269 -24.48 -9.77 11.68
#